data_AF-F3KEN7-F1
#
_entry.id   AF-F3KEN7-F1
#
_cell.length_a   1.000
_cell.length_b   1.000
_cell.length_c   1.000
_cell.angle_alpha   90.00
_cell.angle_beta   90.00
_cell.angle_gamma   90.00
#
_symmetry.space_group_name_H-M   'P 1'
#
loop_
_entity.id
_entity.type
_entity.pdbx_description
1 polymer ?
#
loop_
_entity_poly.entity_id
_entity_poly.type
_entity_poly.pdbx_seq_one_letter_code
_entity_poly.pdbx_strand_id
1 'polypeptide(L)'
;MGQVGLANFSNVEGLSPQGNTQWAETFDSGNPVVGTPGSASLGVLQSGALEESNVDLSAELVSLILAQRNYQANARAIETESAVTQAILQIR
;
A
#
# COMPACT_ATOMS: atom_id res chain seq x y z
N MET A 1 21.81 -24.52 -19.14
CA MET A 1 21.09 -23.31 -19.61
C MET A 1 19.64 -23.45 -19.18
N GLY A 2 19.20 -22.66 -18.20
CA GLY A 2 17.82 -22.67 -17.71
C GLY A 2 17.15 -21.33 -18.00
N GLN A 3 15.84 -21.33 -18.19
CA GLN A 3 15.04 -20.11 -18.38
C GLN A 3 14.29 -19.80 -17.08
N VAL A 4 14.26 -18.53 -16.69
CA VAL A 4 13.44 -18.06 -15.56
C VAL A 4 11.98 -18.07 -16.00
N GLY A 5 11.12 -18.76 -15.25
CA GLY A 5 9.67 -18.72 -15.45
C GLY A 5 9.06 -17.49 -14.78
N LEU A 6 8.01 -16.93 -15.38
CA LEU A 6 7.21 -15.88 -14.77
C LEU A 6 5.84 -16.44 -14.38
N ALA A 7 5.29 -15.93 -13.29
CA ALA A 7 3.92 -16.23 -12.86
C ALA A 7 3.10 -14.93 -12.88
N ASN A 8 1.89 -14.98 -13.44
CA ASN A 8 0.92 -13.90 -13.33
C ASN A 8 -0.33 -14.39 -12.59
N PHE A 9 -1.00 -13.47 -11.92
CA PHE A 9 -2.24 -13.74 -11.20
C PHE A 9 -3.38 -12.94 -11.84
N SER A 10 -4.59 -13.51 -11.84
CA SER A 10 -5.77 -12.80 -12.35
C SER A 10 -6.10 -11.57 -11.51
N ASN A 11 -5.84 -11.64 -10.19
CA ASN A 11 -6.07 -10.54 -9.26
C ASN A 11 -4.81 -10.30 -8.39
N VAL A 12 -4.06 -9.25 -8.72
CA VAL A 12 -2.83 -8.88 -7.99
C VAL A 12 -3.16 -8.29 -6.61
N GLU A 13 -4.30 -7.61 -6.45
CA GLU A 13 -4.71 -7.02 -5.17
C GLU A 13 -5.14 -8.09 -4.14
N GLY A 14 -5.46 -9.29 -4.60
CA GLY A 14 -5.75 -10.43 -3.73
C GLY A 14 -4.50 -11.06 -3.11
N LEU A 15 -3.30 -10.73 -3.58
CA LEU A 15 -2.07 -11.35 -3.07
C LEU A 15 -1.79 -10.92 -1.63
N SER A 16 -1.30 -11.86 -0.83
CA SER A 16 -0.93 -11.59 0.56
C SER A 16 0.54 -11.16 0.65
N PRO A 17 0.85 -9.96 1.17
CA PRO A 17 2.22 -9.50 1.32
C PRO A 17 2.92 -10.30 2.42
N GLN A 18 4.01 -10.99 2.08
CA GLN A 18 4.86 -11.76 3.02
C GLN A 18 6.07 -10.94 3.51
N GLY A 19 6.25 -9.72 3.01
CA GLY A 19 7.37 -8.82 3.32
C GLY A 19 8.52 -8.95 2.33
N ASN A 20 9.50 -8.02 2.40
CA ASN A 20 10.67 -7.98 1.50
C ASN A 20 10.31 -8.15 0.02
N THR A 21 9.29 -7.42 -0.45
CA THR A 21 8.73 -7.49 -1.82
C THR A 21 8.20 -8.86 -2.26
N GLN A 22 8.01 -9.80 -1.34
CA GLN A 22 7.45 -11.11 -1.60
C GLN A 22 5.94 -11.12 -1.36
N TRP A 23 5.24 -11.84 -2.23
CA TRP A 23 3.80 -12.00 -2.22
C TRP A 23 3.46 -13.48 -2.26
N ALA A 24 2.46 -13.89 -1.47
CA ALA A 24 1.92 -15.24 -1.47
C ALA A 24 0.55 -15.25 -2.16
N GLU A 25 0.28 -16.35 -2.86
CA GLU A 25 -1.03 -16.61 -3.44
C GLU A 25 -2.09 -16.78 -2.34
N THR A 26 -3.28 -16.27 -2.61
CA THR A 26 -4.47 -16.44 -1.79
C THR A 26 -5.61 -16.96 -2.65
N PHE A 27 -6.70 -17.37 -2.00
CA PHE A 27 -7.92 -17.72 -2.69
C PHE A 27 -8.46 -16.56 -3.57
N ASP A 28 -8.31 -15.32 -3.11
CA ASP A 28 -8.80 -14.13 -3.82
C ASP A 28 -7.92 -13.72 -5.00
N SER A 29 -6.62 -14.11 -5.00
CA SER A 29 -5.70 -13.84 -6.12
C SER A 29 -5.92 -14.78 -7.32
N GLY A 30 -6.53 -15.95 -7.08
CA GLY A 30 -6.64 -17.03 -8.05
C GLY A 30 -5.34 -17.82 -8.24
N ASN A 31 -5.38 -18.81 -9.14
CA ASN A 31 -4.23 -19.68 -9.40
C ASN A 31 -3.15 -18.96 -10.23
N PRO A 32 -1.85 -19.25 -9.97
CA PRO A 32 -0.75 -18.68 -10.74
C PRO A 32 -0.74 -19.21 -12.17
N VAL A 33 -0.70 -18.29 -13.13
CA VAL A 33 -0.48 -18.58 -14.55
C VAL A 33 1.01 -18.51 -14.82
N VAL A 34 1.68 -19.66 -14.80
CA VAL A 34 3.13 -19.77 -15.02
C VAL A 34 3.42 -19.93 -16.51
N GLY A 35 4.41 -19.19 -17.03
CA GLY A 35 4.83 -19.26 -18.42
C GLY A 35 6.24 -18.73 -18.65
N THR A 36 6.66 -18.73 -19.91
CA THR A 36 7.96 -18.16 -20.29
C THR A 36 7.85 -16.65 -20.51
N PRO A 37 8.90 -15.87 -20.17
CA PRO A 37 8.96 -14.44 -20.45
C PRO A 37 8.68 -14.13 -21.93
N GLY A 38 7.81 -13.16 -22.19
CA GLY A 38 7.39 -12.76 -23.54
C GLY A 38 6.41 -13.71 -24.24
N SER A 39 5.88 -14.72 -23.55
CA SER A 39 4.78 -15.57 -24.05
C SER A 39 3.45 -15.18 -23.42
N ALA A 40 2.37 -15.19 -24.21
CA ALA A 40 1.02 -14.85 -23.79
C ALA A 40 0.90 -13.47 -23.11
N SER A 41 0.28 -13.40 -21.94
CA SER A 41 0.02 -12.19 -21.13
C SER A 41 1.19 -11.81 -20.18
N LEU A 42 2.35 -12.47 -20.32
CA LEU A 42 3.54 -12.20 -19.51
C LEU A 42 4.46 -11.21 -20.20
N GLY A 43 4.99 -10.26 -19.43
CA GLY A 43 5.95 -9.27 -19.91
C GLY A 43 7.28 -9.89 -20.38
N VAL A 44 8.11 -9.07 -21.02
CA VAL A 44 9.47 -9.45 -21.41
C VAL A 44 10.44 -9.19 -20.26
N LEU A 45 11.42 -10.08 -20.07
CA LEU A 45 12.52 -9.82 -19.13
C LEU A 45 13.56 -8.93 -19.81
N GLN A 46 13.85 -7.79 -19.20
CA GLN A 46 14.95 -6.92 -19.60
C GLN A 46 16.16 -7.15 -18.69
N SER A 47 17.23 -7.72 -19.26
CA SER A 47 18.47 -7.95 -18.51
C SER A 47 19.20 -6.64 -18.22
N GLY A 48 19.69 -6.48 -16.99
CA GLY A 48 20.45 -5.30 -16.56
C GLY A 48 19.60 -4.08 -16.20
N ALA A 49 18.27 -4.20 -16.20
CA ALA A 49 17.35 -3.19 -15.67
C ALA A 49 16.82 -3.61 -14.29
N LEU A 50 16.64 -2.65 -13.39
CA LEU A 50 16.00 -2.82 -12.09
C LEU A 50 14.69 -2.03 -12.11
N GLU A 51 13.58 -2.65 -11.69
CA GLU A 51 12.32 -1.94 -11.53
C GLU A 51 12.43 -0.95 -10.38
N GLU A 52 12.24 0.33 -10.69
CA GLU A 52 12.24 1.41 -9.70
C GLU A 52 10.90 1.42 -8.95
N SER A 53 10.92 1.97 -7.73
CA SER A 53 9.69 2.15 -6.97
C SER A 53 8.70 3.04 -7.74
N ASN A 54 7.46 2.60 -7.83
CA ASN A 54 6.36 3.38 -8.41
C ASN A 54 5.84 4.50 -7.49
N VAL A 55 6.54 4.77 -6.38
CA VAL A 55 6.11 5.70 -5.34
C VAL A 55 6.72 7.08 -5.59
N ASP A 56 5.87 8.10 -5.72
CA ASP A 56 6.31 9.50 -5.73
C ASP A 56 6.47 10.01 -4.28
N LEU A 57 7.72 10.17 -3.86
CA LEU A 57 8.08 10.63 -2.52
C LEU A 57 7.46 11.99 -2.17
N SER A 58 7.28 12.88 -3.15
CA SER A 58 6.71 14.21 -2.91
C SER A 58 5.23 14.12 -2.57
N ALA A 59 4.50 13.27 -3.32
CA ALA A 59 3.08 13.01 -3.08
C ALA A 59 2.86 12.32 -1.72
N GLU A 60 3.69 11.32 -1.39
CA GLU A 60 3.62 10.64 -0.10
C GLU A 60 3.90 11.58 1.08
N LEU A 61 4.88 12.48 0.95
CA LEU A 61 5.15 13.46 2.00
C LEU A 61 3.96 14.41 2.23
N VAL A 62 3.30 14.86 1.15
CA VAL A 62 2.09 15.69 1.27
C VAL A 62 0.95 14.91 1.92
N SER A 63 0.77 13.64 1.56
CA SER A 63 -0.22 12.74 2.19
C SER A 63 0.03 12.61 3.70
N LEU A 64 1.29 12.43 4.12
CA LEU A 64 1.67 12.38 5.53
C LEU A 64 1.41 13.71 6.25
N ILE A 65 1.72 14.85 5.62
CA ILE A 65 1.44 16.18 6.19
C ILE A 65 -0.07 16.39 6.37
N LEU A 66 -0.89 15.97 5.40
CA LEU A 66 -2.34 16.05 5.48
C LEU A 66 -2.90 15.13 6.57
N ALA A 67 -2.41 13.90 6.67
CA ALA A 67 -2.78 12.96 7.74
C ALA A 67 -2.44 13.54 9.12
N GLN A 68 -1.25 14.13 9.27
CA GLN A 68 -0.82 14.78 10.51
C GLN A 68 -1.67 16.00 10.86
N ARG A 69 -2.00 16.85 9.87
CA ARG A 69 -2.87 18.00 10.09
C ARG A 69 -4.28 17.59 10.50
N ASN A 70 -4.84 16.57 9.86
CA ASN A 70 -6.14 16.02 10.24
C ASN A 70 -6.11 15.46 11.66
N TYR A 71 -5.06 14.73 12.03
CA TYR A 71 -4.87 14.26 13.40
C TYR A 71 -4.79 15.41 14.41
N GLN A 72 -4.01 16.45 14.13
CA GLN A 72 -3.91 17.64 14.98
C GLN A 72 -5.21 18.42 15.08
N ALA A 73 -5.95 18.56 13.98
CA ALA A 73 -7.25 19.22 13.96
C ALA A 73 -8.27 18.45 14.81
N ASN A 74 -8.31 17.12 14.66
CA ASN A 74 -9.17 16.25 15.47
C ASN A 74 -8.79 16.30 16.94
N ALA A 75 -7.48 16.29 17.26
CA ALA A 75 -7.01 16.40 18.64
C ALA A 75 -7.42 17.74 19.29
N ARG A 76 -7.26 18.88 18.58
CA ARG A 76 -7.68 20.19 19.08
C ARG A 76 -9.19 20.31 19.25
N ALA A 77 -9.97 19.69 18.37
CA ALA A 77 -11.42 19.61 18.51
C ALA A 77 -11.80 18.89 19.82
N ILE A 78 -11.19 17.72 20.07
CA ILE A 78 -11.38 16.94 21.30
C ILE A 78 -10.96 17.72 22.56
N GLU A 79 -9.83 18.44 22.53
CA GLU A 79 -9.38 19.28 23.64
C GLU A 79 -10.38 20.40 23.95
N THR A 80 -10.90 21.05 22.90
CA THR A 80 -11.89 22.13 23.04
C THR A 80 -13.21 21.61 23.60
N GLU A 81 -13.69 20.46 23.10
CA GLU A 81 -14.88 19.79 23.65
C GLU A 81 -14.70 19.42 25.12
N SER A 82 -13.52 18.90 25.49
CA SER A 82 -13.19 18.56 26.87
C SER A 82 -13.18 19.79 27.78
N ALA A 83 -12.60 20.90 27.32
CA ALA A 83 -12.57 22.15 28.07
C ALA A 83 -13.97 22.75 28.29
N VAL A 84 -14.84 22.73 27.26
CA VAL A 84 -16.23 23.20 27.38
C VAL A 84 -17.02 22.30 28.33
N THR A 85 -16.84 20.98 28.24
CA THR A 85 -17.51 20.03 29.14
C THR A 85 -17.11 20.27 30.60
N GLN A 86 -15.82 20.48 30.87
CA GLN A 86 -15.31 20.80 32.20
C GLN A 86 -15.88 22.12 32.73
N ALA A 87 -15.99 23.15 31.87
CA ALA A 87 -16.57 24.44 32.25
C ALA A 87 -18.05 24.32 32.62
N ILE A 88 -18.83 23.50 31.90
CA ILE A 88 -20.25 23.24 32.24
C ILE A 88 -20.37 22.56 33.61
N LEU A 89 -19.47 21.63 33.95
CA LEU A 89 -19.47 20.94 35.24
C LEU A 89 -19.15 21.87 36.42
N GLN A 90 -18.39 22.95 36.21
CA GLN A 90 -18.00 23.91 37.26
C GLN A 90 -19.04 25.00 37.57
N ILE A 91 -20.08 25.15 36.74
CA ILE A 91 -21.15 26.14 36.96
C ILE A 91 -22.26 25.61 37.91
N ARG A 92 -22.16 24.34 38.34
CA ARG A 92 -23.10 23.71 39.28
C ARG A 92 -22.72 23.88 40.74
#